data_AF-V5GB79-F1
#
_entry.id   AF-V5GB79-F1
#
_cell.length_a   1.000
_cell.length_b   1.000
_cell.length_c   1.000
_cell.angle_alpha   90.00
_cell.angle_beta   90.00
_cell.angle_gamma   90.00
#
_symmetry.space_group_name_H-M   'P 1'
#
loop_
_entity.id
_entity.type
_entity.pdbx_description
1 polymer ?
#
loop_
_entity_poly.entity_id
_entity_poly.type
_entity_poly.pdbx_seq_one_letter_code
_entity_poly.pdbx_strand_id
1 'polypeptide(L)'
;MEPGDVNSDDNLMTLYQSAHTDFRNFTLALEPAEAPNVYKILRFEGQSTFVTVFLPSPNSRGYRIVRFQKYADVDLPNPTLLETHAALAKILHASGMAKHIDDILEEREDMCGLASDGTTDIGRLLFAF
;
A
#
# COMPACT_ATOMS: atom_id res chain seq x y z
N MET A 1 4.11 16.38 -8.23
CA MET A 1 2.68 16.03 -8.11
C MET A 1 2.02 17.21 -7.45
N GLU A 2 1.17 17.90 -8.19
CA GLU A 2 0.34 19.00 -7.70
C GLU A 2 -0.94 18.43 -7.07
N PRO A 3 -1.65 19.18 -6.20
CA PRO A 3 -2.88 18.71 -5.57
C PRO A 3 -3.99 18.25 -6.54
N GLY A 4 -3.95 18.70 -7.80
CA GLY A 4 -4.89 18.28 -8.85
C GLY A 4 -4.59 16.90 -9.45
N ASP A 5 -3.39 16.35 -9.22
CA ASP A 5 -2.92 15.13 -9.87
C ASP A 5 -3.39 13.85 -9.16
N VAL A 6 -4.16 13.96 -8.07
CA VAL A 6 -4.62 12.81 -7.27
C VAL A 6 -5.39 11.80 -8.11
N ASN A 7 -6.15 12.27 -9.11
CA ASN A 7 -6.94 11.44 -10.01
C ASN A 7 -6.27 11.23 -11.38
N SER A 8 -4.95 11.44 -11.48
CA SER A 8 -4.19 11.15 -12.69
C SER A 8 -4.10 9.64 -12.93
N ASP A 9 -4.09 9.23 -14.20
CA ASP A 9 -4.00 7.82 -14.60
C ASP A 9 -2.70 7.17 -14.11
N ASP A 10 -1.62 7.93 -14.00
CA ASP A 10 -0.34 7.45 -13.45
C ASP A 10 -0.33 7.32 -11.91
N ASN A 11 -1.38 7.76 -11.22
CA ASN A 11 -1.66 7.48 -9.81
C ASN A 11 -2.78 6.41 -9.62
N LEU A 12 -3.16 5.72 -10.70
CA LEU A 12 -4.19 4.71 -10.67
C LEU A 12 -3.59 3.31 -10.84
N MET A 13 -4.01 2.36 -9.99
CA MET A 13 -3.70 0.95 -10.18
C MET A 13 -4.86 0.08 -9.72
N THR A 14 -5.34 -0.78 -10.62
CA THR A 14 -6.38 -1.77 -10.29
C THR A 14 -5.73 -3.06 -9.82
N LEU A 15 -6.13 -3.53 -8.65
CA LEU A 15 -5.68 -4.78 -8.05
C LEU A 15 -6.88 -5.67 -7.72
N TYR A 16 -6.69 -6.99 -7.74
CA TYR A 16 -7.70 -7.90 -7.19
C TYR A 16 -7.81 -7.70 -5.68
N GLN A 17 -8.97 -8.05 -5.11
CA GLN A 17 -9.35 -7.65 -3.75
C GLN A 17 -8.27 -7.88 -2.68
N SER A 18 -7.69 -9.09 -2.58
CA SER A 18 -6.70 -9.35 -1.53
C SER A 18 -5.38 -8.60 -1.75
N ALA A 19 -4.92 -8.43 -3.00
CA ALA A 19 -3.73 -7.61 -3.28
C ALA A 19 -4.01 -6.13 -3.05
N HIS A 20 -5.22 -5.67 -3.34
CA HIS A 20 -5.63 -4.30 -3.03
C HIS A 20 -5.57 -4.05 -1.53
N THR A 21 -6.13 -4.94 -0.71
CA THR A 21 -6.05 -4.85 0.76
C THR A 21 -4.61 -4.85 1.26
N ASP A 22 -3.78 -5.80 0.79
CA ASP A 22 -2.38 -5.88 1.23
C ASP A 22 -1.55 -4.66 0.78
N PHE A 23 -1.84 -4.10 -0.41
CA PHE A 23 -1.19 -2.88 -0.91
C PHE A 23 -1.61 -1.66 -0.09
N ARG A 24 -2.90 -1.54 0.24
CA ARG A 24 -3.45 -0.49 1.11
C ARG A 24 -2.80 -0.49 2.50
N ASN A 25 -2.63 -1.68 3.09
CA ASN A 25 -2.13 -1.85 4.46
C ASN A 25 -0.59 -1.93 4.52
N PHE A 26 0.11 -1.59 3.44
CA PHE A 26 1.58 -1.67 3.35
C PHE A 26 2.18 -3.07 3.67
N THR A 27 1.39 -4.15 3.56
CA THR A 27 1.88 -5.53 3.71
C THR A 27 2.34 -6.14 2.38
N LEU A 28 2.04 -5.46 1.27
CA LEU A 28 2.54 -5.69 -0.08
C LEU A 28 3.02 -4.35 -0.66
N ALA A 29 4.23 -4.29 -1.21
CA ALA A 29 4.72 -3.09 -1.90
C ALA A 29 5.53 -3.42 -3.16
N LEU A 30 5.70 -2.43 -4.03
CA LEU A 30 6.38 -2.56 -5.31
C LEU A 30 7.60 -1.65 -5.34
N GLU A 31 8.79 -2.22 -5.15
CA GLU A 31 10.05 -1.48 -5.22
C GLU A 31 10.58 -1.47 -6.66
N PRO A 32 10.86 -0.31 -7.27
CA PRO A 32 11.50 -0.25 -8.58
C PRO A 32 12.80 -1.05 -8.63
N ALA A 33 12.96 -1.82 -9.70
CA ALA A 33 14.21 -2.50 -10.02
C ALA A 33 15.02 -1.68 -11.03
N GLU A 34 16.20 -2.19 -11.42
CA GLU A 34 17.09 -1.51 -12.37
C GLU A 34 16.48 -1.31 -13.77
N ALA A 35 15.55 -2.18 -14.16
CA ALA A 35 14.91 -2.12 -15.47
C ALA A 35 13.60 -1.32 -15.42
N PRO A 36 13.26 -0.57 -16.50
CA PRO A 36 12.03 0.22 -16.53
C PRO A 36 10.79 -0.66 -16.41
N ASN A 37 9.83 -0.17 -15.63
CA ASN A 37 8.55 -0.85 -15.34
C ASN A 37 8.72 -2.24 -14.71
N VAL A 38 9.87 -2.51 -14.08
CA VAL A 38 10.12 -3.74 -13.36
C VAL A 38 10.17 -3.44 -11.87
N TYR A 39 9.48 -4.25 -11.09
CA TYR A 39 9.35 -4.06 -9.66
C TYR A 39 9.65 -5.36 -8.91
N LYS A 40 10.35 -5.24 -7.79
CA LYS A 40 10.45 -6.28 -6.78
C LYS A 40 9.20 -6.21 -5.90
N ILE A 41 8.57 -7.36 -5.70
CA ILE A 41 7.44 -7.47 -4.80
C ILE A 41 7.99 -7.63 -3.38
N LEU A 42 7.78 -6.61 -2.57
CA LEU A 42 8.06 -6.64 -1.14
C LEU A 42 6.85 -7.19 -0.39
N ARG A 43 7.12 -7.98 0.65
CA ARG A 43 6.11 -8.64 1.47
C ARG A 43 6.50 -8.44 2.92
N PHE A 44 5.52 -8.08 3.74
CA PHE A 44 5.71 -7.87 5.17
C PHE A 44 4.74 -8.74 5.99
N GLU A 45 4.88 -8.70 7.31
CA GLU A 45 3.97 -9.41 8.22
C GLU A 45 2.53 -8.90 8.04
N GLY A 46 1.54 -9.78 8.27
CA GLY A 46 0.11 -9.45 8.10
C GLY A 46 -0.42 -9.60 6.68
N GLN A 47 0.41 -10.00 5.71
CA GLN A 47 -0.05 -10.24 4.34
C GLN A 47 -1.03 -11.42 4.24
N SER A 48 -2.07 -11.28 3.43
CA SER A 48 -3.02 -12.35 3.14
C SER A 48 -2.36 -13.59 2.53
N THR A 49 -2.69 -14.76 3.06
CA THR A 49 -2.24 -16.06 2.52
C THR A 49 -2.70 -16.26 1.07
N PHE A 50 -3.87 -15.72 0.72
CA PHE A 50 -4.46 -15.84 -0.62
C PHE A 50 -3.65 -15.10 -1.68
N VAL A 51 -3.02 -13.97 -1.34
CA VAL A 51 -2.21 -13.22 -2.30
C VAL A 51 -1.01 -14.05 -2.77
N THR A 52 -0.42 -14.81 -1.86
CA THR A 52 0.79 -15.61 -2.12
C THR A 52 0.61 -16.59 -3.29
N VAL A 53 -0.60 -17.13 -3.49
CA VAL A 53 -0.91 -18.11 -4.54
C VAL A 53 -0.78 -17.51 -5.94
N PHE A 54 -1.06 -16.22 -6.09
CA PHE A 54 -1.05 -15.53 -7.39
C PHE A 54 0.24 -14.77 -7.66
N LEU A 55 1.17 -14.73 -6.70
CA LEU A 55 2.45 -14.06 -6.89
C LEU A 55 3.43 -14.92 -7.69
N PRO A 56 4.26 -14.30 -8.56
CA PRO A 56 5.29 -15.01 -9.31
C PRO A 56 6.26 -15.70 -8.35
N SER A 57 6.71 -16.91 -8.71
CA SER A 57 7.71 -17.65 -7.95
C SER A 57 8.99 -16.82 -7.75
N PRO A 58 9.66 -16.96 -6.60
CA PRO A 58 10.92 -16.27 -6.36
C PRO A 58 11.99 -16.77 -7.34
N ASN A 59 12.85 -15.84 -7.78
CA ASN A 59 14.04 -16.17 -8.56
C ASN A 59 15.13 -16.81 -7.67
N SER A 60 16.30 -17.11 -8.25
CA SER A 60 17.45 -17.70 -7.55
C SER A 60 17.98 -16.88 -6.38
N ARG A 61 17.66 -15.57 -6.31
CA ARG A 61 18.02 -14.66 -5.22
C ARG A 61 16.90 -14.48 -4.19
N GLY A 62 15.80 -15.22 -4.32
CA GLY A 62 14.64 -15.12 -3.44
C GLY A 62 13.66 -13.98 -3.80
N TYR A 63 13.93 -13.19 -4.83
CA TYR A 63 13.08 -12.07 -5.21
C TYR A 63 11.94 -12.49 -6.13
N ARG A 64 10.74 -11.97 -5.85
CA ARG A 64 9.60 -12.06 -6.75
C ARG A 64 9.56 -10.80 -7.60
N ILE A 65 9.56 -10.95 -8.92
CA ILE A 65 9.69 -9.84 -9.88
C ILE A 65 8.44 -9.78 -10.74
N VAL A 66 7.92 -8.57 -10.96
CA VAL A 66 6.84 -8.30 -11.90
C VAL A 66 7.29 -7.21 -12.88
N ARG A 67 6.81 -7.31 -14.13
CA ARG A 67 6.99 -6.26 -15.15
C ARG A 67 5.63 -5.75 -15.57
N PHE A 68 5.43 -4.44 -15.46
CA PHE A 68 4.23 -3.80 -15.97
C PHE A 68 4.36 -3.57 -17.48
N GLN A 69 3.27 -3.83 -18.19
CA GLN A 69 3.16 -3.67 -19.63
C GLN A 69 1.94 -2.80 -19.91
N LYS A 70 2.09 -1.79 -20.76
CA LYS A 70 0.99 -0.93 -21.19
C LYS A 70 0.23 -1.66 -22.30
N TYR A 71 -1.05 -1.97 -22.07
CA TYR A 71 -1.92 -2.66 -23.04
C TYR A 71 -3.07 -1.79 -23.56
N ALA A 72 -3.30 -0.64 -22.94
CA ALA A 72 -4.35 0.33 -23.29
C ALA A 72 -3.77 1.75 -23.29
N ASP A 73 -4.58 2.75 -23.61
CA ASP A 73 -4.14 4.15 -23.64
C ASP A 73 -3.90 4.74 -22.24
N VAL A 74 -4.28 4.01 -21.18
CA VAL A 74 -4.06 4.39 -19.79
C VAL A 74 -2.58 4.23 -19.43
N ASP A 75 -2.01 5.24 -18.80
CA ASP A 75 -0.62 5.22 -18.36
C ASP A 75 -0.35 4.18 -17.27
N LEU A 76 0.90 3.75 -17.19
CA LEU A 76 1.33 2.86 -16.12
C LEU A 76 1.45 3.65 -14.81
N PRO A 77 1.27 3.00 -13.65
CA PRO A 77 1.51 3.64 -12.37
C PRO A 77 2.91 4.25 -12.31
N ASN A 78 2.99 5.47 -11.80
CA ASN A 78 4.20 6.26 -11.73
C ASN A 78 5.23 5.54 -10.82
N PRO A 79 6.44 5.25 -11.31
CA PRO A 79 7.44 4.52 -10.54
C PRO A 79 7.83 5.25 -9.25
N THR A 80 7.78 6.58 -9.23
CA THR A 80 8.10 7.41 -8.06
C THR A 80 7.06 7.23 -6.95
N LEU A 81 5.78 7.10 -7.32
CA LEU A 81 4.70 6.88 -6.35
C LEU A 81 4.80 5.47 -5.75
N LEU A 82 5.12 4.47 -6.57
CA LEU A 82 5.37 3.10 -6.10
C LEU A 82 6.62 3.03 -5.20
N GLU A 83 7.70 3.75 -5.55
CA GLU A 83 8.89 3.85 -4.70
C GLU A 83 8.58 4.49 -3.35
N THR A 84 7.80 5.58 -3.37
CA THR A 84 7.38 6.28 -2.16
C THR A 84 6.55 5.35 -1.26
N HIS A 85 5.59 4.62 -1.84
CA HIS A 85 4.80 3.61 -1.12
C HIS A 85 5.70 2.51 -0.53
N ALA A 86 6.67 2.00 -1.30
CA ALA A 86 7.61 0.98 -0.82
C ALA A 86 8.53 1.49 0.29
N ALA A 87 8.96 2.74 0.24
CA ALA A 87 9.74 3.37 1.30
C ALA A 87 8.91 3.50 2.59
N LEU A 88 7.67 3.96 2.49
CA LEU A 88 6.74 4.03 3.62
C LEU A 88 6.49 2.64 4.21
N ALA A 89 6.24 1.62 3.39
CA ALA A 89 6.06 0.25 3.87
C ALA A 89 7.25 -0.22 4.70
N LYS A 90 8.48 -0.02 4.19
CA LYS A 90 9.69 -0.37 4.93
C LYS A 90 9.80 0.37 6.26
N ILE A 91 9.51 1.68 6.29
CA ILE A 91 9.60 2.50 7.51
C ILE A 91 8.56 2.04 8.54
N LEU A 92 7.31 1.80 8.11
CA LEU A 92 6.22 1.36 8.98
C LEU A 92 6.52 0.01 9.62
N HIS A 93 7.03 -0.95 8.83
CA HIS A 93 7.38 -2.27 9.33
C HIS A 93 8.69 -2.30 10.14
N ALA A 94 9.69 -1.50 9.76
CA ALA A 94 10.93 -1.39 10.53
C ALA A 94 10.73 -0.70 11.88
N SER A 95 9.80 0.26 11.97
CA SER A 95 9.48 0.96 13.23
C SER A 95 8.47 0.22 14.11
N GLY A 96 7.78 -0.79 13.58
CA GLY A 96 6.66 -1.46 14.26
C GLY A 96 5.39 -0.61 14.34
N MET A 97 5.36 0.57 13.71
CA MET A 97 4.22 1.50 13.75
C MET A 97 3.09 1.14 12.81
N ALA A 98 3.31 0.20 11.87
CA ALA A 98 2.28 -0.24 10.91
C ALA A 98 0.94 -0.55 11.60
N LYS A 99 0.97 -1.45 12.59
CA LYS A 99 -0.23 -1.85 13.34
C LYS A 99 -0.88 -0.69 14.09
N HIS A 100 -0.07 0.19 14.69
CA HIS A 100 -0.60 1.33 15.43
C HIS A 100 -1.37 2.31 14.52
N ILE A 101 -0.87 2.54 13.30
CA ILE A 101 -1.53 3.41 12.32
C ILE A 101 -2.77 2.72 11.75
N ASP A 102 -2.70 1.42 11.46
CA ASP A 102 -3.87 0.66 11.00
C ASP A 102 -5.01 0.68 12.02
N ASP A 103 -4.71 0.46 13.31
CA ASP A 103 -5.70 0.51 14.40
C ASP A 103 -6.38 1.90 14.46
N ILE A 104 -5.62 2.99 14.30
CA ILE A 104 -6.16 4.36 14.29
C ILE A 104 -7.05 4.62 13.06
N LEU A 105 -6.66 4.11 11.90
CA LEU A 105 -7.41 4.27 10.65
C LEU A 105 -8.72 3.46 10.67
N GLU A 106 -8.69 2.24 11.20
CA GLU A 106 -9.87 1.38 11.37
C GLU A 106 -10.85 1.98 12.38
N GLU A 107 -10.37 2.45 13.55
CA GLU A 107 -11.21 3.16 14.52
C GLU A 107 -11.91 4.38 13.89
N ARG A 108 -11.25 5.07 12.95
CA ARG A 108 -11.85 6.20 12.22
C ARG A 108 -12.90 5.76 11.20
N GLU A 109 -12.69 4.64 10.50
CA GLU A 109 -13.63 4.11 9.50
C GLU A 109 -14.89 3.52 10.13
N ASP A 110 -14.74 2.83 11.28
CA ASP A 110 -15.84 2.25 12.03
C ASP A 110 -16.64 3.28 12.84
N MET A 111 -16.07 4.46 13.06
CA MET A 111 -16.76 5.56 13.71
C MET A 111 -17.82 6.21 12.81
N CYS A 112 -19.09 5.89 13.06
CA CYS A 112 -20.24 6.60 12.49
C CYS A 112 -20.47 8.02 13.06
N GLY A 113 -19.68 8.46 14.05
CA GLY A 113 -19.79 9.76 14.73
C GLY A 113 -19.11 9.78 16.10
N LEU A 114 -19.15 10.91 16.81
CA LEU A 114 -18.76 10.96 18.22
C LEU A 114 -19.75 10.15 19.07
N ALA A 115 -19.23 9.37 20.01
CA ALA A 115 -20.06 8.64 20.97
C ALA A 115 -20.93 9.64 21.73
N SER A 116 -22.23 9.35 21.80
CA SER A 116 -23.22 10.23 22.44
C SER A 116 -22.99 10.41 23.94
N ASP A 117 -22.21 9.52 24.56
CA ASP A 117 -21.80 9.56 25.96
C ASP A 117 -20.47 10.29 26.20
N GLY A 118 -19.85 10.84 25.15
CA GLY A 118 -18.61 11.62 25.25
C GLY A 118 -17.35 10.79 25.51
N THR A 119 -17.42 9.47 25.36
CA THR A 119 -16.27 8.57 25.59
C THR A 119 -15.28 8.50 24.44
N THR A 120 -15.58 9.12 23.29
CA THR A 120 -14.66 9.17 22.16
C THR A 120 -13.36 9.87 22.53
N ASP A 121 -12.24 9.19 22.31
CA ASP A 121 -10.91 9.78 22.48
C ASP A 121 -10.58 10.69 21.28
N ILE A 122 -11.03 11.94 21.40
CA ILE A 122 -10.80 12.98 20.38
C ILE A 122 -9.29 13.25 20.21
N GLY A 123 -8.49 13.04 21.26
CA GLY A 123 -7.04 13.22 21.19
C GLY A 123 -6.40 12.26 20.20
N ARG A 124 -6.72 10.96 20.30
CA ARG A 124 -6.20 9.95 19.37
C ARG A 124 -6.62 10.20 17.92
N LEU A 125 -7.84 10.71 17.69
CA LEU A 125 -8.30 11.11 16.35
C LEU A 125 -7.58 12.35 15.81
N LEU A 126 -7.24 13.31 16.69
CA LEU A 126 -6.59 14.58 16.33
C LEU A 126 -5.07 14.47 16.16
N PHE A 127 -4.43 13.41 16.63
CA PHE A 127 -2.98 13.19 16.47
C PHE A 127 -2.63 12.23 15.32
N ALA A 128 -3.60 11.84 14.50
CA ALA A 128 -3.41 11.07 13.28
C ALA A 128 -2.98 11.92 12.05
N PHE A 129 -2.46 13.13 12.26
CA PHE A 129 -2.03 14.09 11.22
C PHE A 129 -0.54 14.40 11.28
#